data_AF-A0A1Q9RXX4-F1
#
_entry.id   AF-A0A1Q9RXX4-F1
#
_cell.length_a   1.000
_cell.length_b   1.000
_cell.length_c   1.000
_cell.angle_alpha   90.00
_cell.angle_beta   90.00
_cell.angle_gamma   90.00
#
_symmetry.space_group_name_H-M   'P 1'
#
loop_
_entity.id
_entity.type
_entity.pdbx_description
1 polymer ?
#
loop_
_entity_poly.entity_id
_entity_poly.type
_entity_poly.pdbx_seq_one_letter_code
_entity_poly.pdbx_strand_id
1 'polypeptide(L)'
;MASFGSVETWGPLLVQRGFPEDLATEIAAGHGPDTGRAVLALYRSAVQPVKAELGRDLTGLTRRPGLAVQDHVVGTDEQRRRTAARAGARVAELPELGHWWMVQDPARSARMLTDFWAHC
;
A
#
# COMPACT_ATOMS: atom_id res chain seq x y z
N MET A 1 -22.69 4.38 2.42
CA MET A 1 -21.46 5.06 2.91
C MET A 1 -20.69 4.05 3.73
N ALA A 2 -19.45 3.71 3.36
CA ALA A 2 -18.60 2.91 4.23
C ALA A 2 -18.39 3.72 5.52
N SER A 3 -19.07 3.32 6.59
CA SER A 3 -18.77 3.86 7.91
C SER A 3 -17.37 3.39 8.26
N PHE A 4 -16.47 4.32 8.56
CA PHE A 4 -15.27 4.00 9.33
C PHE A 4 -15.76 3.73 10.77
N GLY A 5 -16.48 2.60 10.92
CA GLY A 5 -17.15 2.13 12.11
C GLY A 5 -16.23 1.67 13.23
N SER A 6 -16.83 1.04 14.23
CA SER A 6 -16.20 0.61 15.48
C SER A 6 -15.30 -0.62 15.32
N VAL A 7 -14.59 -0.97 16.39
CA VAL A 7 -13.69 -2.14 16.48
C VAL A 7 -14.37 -3.42 16.00
N GLU A 8 -15.61 -3.62 16.41
CA GLU A 8 -16.42 -4.80 16.10
C GLU A 8 -16.68 -4.97 14.59
N THR A 9 -16.60 -3.88 13.83
CA THR A 9 -16.77 -3.91 12.37
C THR A 9 -15.43 -4.01 11.64
N TRP A 10 -14.39 -3.32 12.10
CA TRP A 10 -13.11 -3.25 11.39
C TRP A 10 -12.12 -4.34 11.73
N GLY A 11 -12.07 -4.80 12.98
CA GLY A 11 -11.14 -5.85 13.43
C GLY A 11 -11.22 -7.11 12.54
N PRO A 12 -12.41 -7.74 12.40
CA PRO A 12 -12.57 -8.92 11.56
C PRO A 12 -12.19 -8.68 10.08
N LEU A 13 -12.49 -7.48 9.56
CA LEU A 13 -12.16 -7.12 8.18
C LEU A 13 -10.63 -6.98 7.97
N LEU A 14 -9.91 -6.46 8.97
CA LEU A 14 -8.45 -6.35 8.92
C LEU A 14 -7.80 -7.74 8.99
N VAL A 15 -8.31 -8.63 9.86
CA VAL A 15 -7.84 -10.02 9.92
C VAL A 15 -8.02 -10.73 8.58
N GLN A 16 -9.21 -10.60 7.95
CA GLN A 16 -9.45 -11.15 6.62
C GLN A 16 -8.47 -10.63 5.56
N ARG A 17 -7.94 -9.41 5.75
CA ARG A 17 -6.97 -8.79 4.85
C ARG A 17 -5.52 -9.10 5.20
N GLY A 18 -5.26 -9.97 6.18
CA GLY A 18 -3.93 -10.48 6.52
C GLY A 18 -3.31 -9.85 7.77
N PHE A 19 -4.06 -9.09 8.57
CA PHE A 19 -3.53 -8.66 9.87
C PHE A 19 -3.53 -9.80 10.90
N PRO A 20 -2.52 -9.85 11.78
CA PRO A 20 -2.63 -10.54 13.07
C PRO A 20 -3.81 -9.99 13.89
N GLU A 21 -4.48 -10.84 14.67
CA GLU A 21 -5.72 -10.48 15.39
C GLU A 21 -5.53 -9.38 16.44
N ASP A 22 -4.42 -9.44 17.17
CA ASP A 22 -4.03 -8.44 18.18
C ASP A 22 -3.82 -7.06 17.53
N LEU A 23 -3.06 -7.02 16.44
CA LEU A 23 -2.82 -5.79 15.70
C LEU A 23 -4.08 -5.27 15.00
N ALA A 24 -4.91 -6.15 14.46
CA ALA A 24 -6.20 -5.77 13.88
C ALA A 24 -7.09 -5.08 14.92
N THR A 25 -7.11 -5.58 16.15
CA THR A 25 -7.86 -5.00 17.26
C THR A 25 -7.31 -3.61 17.64
N GLU A 26 -5.99 -3.48 17.78
CA GLU A 26 -5.34 -2.21 18.10
C GLU A 26 -5.62 -1.15 17.03
N ILE A 27 -5.43 -1.50 15.76
CA ILE A 27 -5.66 -0.58 14.63
C ILE A 27 -7.15 -0.22 14.53
N ALA A 28 -8.05 -1.17 14.71
CA ALA A 28 -9.49 -0.92 14.68
C ALA A 28 -9.93 -0.01 15.83
N ALA A 29 -9.28 -0.07 17.01
CA ALA A 29 -9.56 0.85 18.13
C ALA A 29 -9.19 2.30 17.81
N GLY A 30 -8.22 2.52 16.93
CA GLY A 30 -7.86 3.85 16.41
C GLY A 30 -8.75 4.35 15.27
N HIS A 31 -9.69 3.53 14.75
CA HIS A 31 -10.58 3.96 13.68
C HIS A 31 -11.75 4.79 14.23
N GLY A 32 -12.09 5.86 13.51
CA GLY A 32 -13.21 6.70 13.86
C GLY A 32 -13.51 7.78 12.82
N PRO A 33 -14.37 8.74 13.15
CA PRO A 33 -14.79 9.79 12.22
C PRO A 33 -13.62 10.59 11.63
N ASP A 34 -12.57 10.81 12.40
CA ASP A 34 -11.40 11.60 12.00
C ASP A 34 -10.56 10.86 10.95
N THR A 35 -10.31 9.56 11.18
CA THR A 35 -9.70 8.65 10.20
C THR A 35 -10.50 8.63 8.91
N GLY A 36 -11.83 8.51 9.00
CA GLY A 36 -12.71 8.57 7.83
C GLY A 36 -12.64 9.90 7.08
N ARG A 37 -12.63 11.03 7.78
CA ARG A 37 -12.47 12.35 7.16
C ARG A 37 -11.13 12.48 6.45
N ALA A 38 -10.03 12.03 7.07
CA ALA A 38 -8.69 12.08 6.50
C ALA A 38 -8.57 11.20 5.24
N VAL A 39 -9.05 9.97 5.30
CA VAL A 39 -9.04 9.04 4.15
C VAL A 39 -9.86 9.60 2.99
N LEU A 40 -11.07 10.10 3.26
CA LEU A 40 -11.91 10.69 2.20
C LEU A 40 -11.31 11.99 1.63
N ALA A 41 -10.62 12.80 2.45
CA ALA A 41 -9.90 13.98 1.96
C ALA A 41 -8.76 13.59 1.02
N LEU A 42 -7.98 12.56 1.37
CA LEU A 42 -6.91 12.02 0.51
C LEU A 42 -7.46 11.49 -0.82
N TYR A 43 -8.56 10.73 -0.81
CA TYR A 43 -9.17 10.26 -2.06
C TYR A 43 -9.64 11.42 -2.94
N ARG A 44 -10.26 12.45 -2.35
CA ARG A 44 -10.72 13.63 -3.08
C ARG A 44 -9.56 14.48 -3.63
N SER A 45 -8.40 14.53 -2.95
CA SER A 45 -7.23 15.26 -3.47
C SER A 45 -6.56 14.57 -4.65
N ALA A 46 -6.91 13.31 -4.92
CA ALA A 46 -6.33 12.50 -5.98
C ALA A 46 -7.29 12.28 -7.18
N VAL A 47 -8.31 13.11 -7.34
CA VAL A 47 -9.19 13.05 -8.53
C VAL A 47 -8.44 13.50 -9.79
N GLN A 48 -8.94 13.11 -10.96
CA GLN A 48 -8.36 13.60 -12.21
C GLN A 48 -8.53 15.13 -12.33
N PRO A 49 -7.56 15.85 -12.91
CA PRO A 49 -6.36 15.33 -13.61
C PRO A 49 -5.14 15.05 -12.72
N VAL A 50 -5.20 15.29 -11.41
CA VAL A 50 -4.04 15.21 -10.50
C VAL A 50 -3.32 13.85 -10.57
N LYS A 51 -4.07 12.74 -10.58
CA LYS A 51 -3.47 11.40 -10.70
C LYS A 51 -2.78 11.16 -12.04
N ALA A 52 -3.38 11.61 -13.15
CA ALA A 52 -2.76 11.49 -14.46
C ALA A 52 -1.46 12.33 -14.54
N GLU A 53 -1.44 13.50 -13.91
CA GLU A 53 -0.26 14.37 -13.81
C GLU A 53 0.88 13.70 -13.05
N LEU A 54 0.60 13.18 -11.85
CA LEU A 54 1.59 12.43 -11.06
C LEU A 54 2.13 11.21 -11.83
N GLY A 55 1.26 10.52 -12.58
CA GLY A 55 1.67 9.39 -13.42
C GLY A 55 2.49 9.78 -14.67
N ARG A 56 2.48 11.05 -15.08
CA ARG A 56 3.32 11.53 -16.20
C ARG A 56 4.79 11.64 -15.79
N ASP A 57 5.07 12.13 -14.59
CA ASP A 57 6.44 12.41 -14.11
C ASP A 57 7.18 11.23 -13.46
N LEU A 58 6.74 9.99 -13.71
CA LEU A 58 7.38 8.81 -13.13
C LEU A 58 8.85 8.66 -13.53
N THR A 59 9.24 9.16 -14.71
CA THR A 59 10.63 9.15 -15.17
C THR A 59 11.55 9.99 -14.28
N GLY A 60 11.04 11.02 -13.60
CA GLY A 60 11.80 11.80 -12.63
C GLY A 60 12.28 10.97 -11.43
N LEU A 61 11.58 9.87 -11.12
CA LEU A 61 11.93 8.96 -10.02
C LEU A 61 13.22 8.15 -10.29
N THR A 62 13.62 8.03 -11.56
CA THR A 62 14.84 7.29 -11.97
C THR A 62 16.13 7.89 -11.41
N ARG A 63 16.07 9.12 -10.87
CA ARG A 63 17.22 9.82 -10.26
C ARG A 63 17.72 9.18 -8.97
N ARG A 64 16.98 8.21 -8.40
CA ARG A 64 17.35 7.46 -7.20
C ARG A 64 16.97 5.99 -7.38
N PRO A 65 17.68 5.06 -6.71
CA PRO A 65 17.24 3.67 -6.67
C PRO A 65 15.80 3.57 -6.15
N GLY A 66 14.95 2.82 -6.84
CA GLY A 66 13.55 2.61 -6.48
C GLY A 66 13.21 1.14 -6.29
N LEU A 67 12.26 0.85 -5.39
CA LEU A 67 11.66 -0.46 -5.21
C LEU A 67 10.15 -0.35 -5.43
N ALA A 68 9.61 -1.18 -6.32
CA ALA A 68 8.18 -1.33 -6.55
C ALA A 68 7.75 -2.71 -6.03
N VAL A 69 7.05 -2.72 -4.90
CA VAL A 69 6.48 -3.94 -4.31
C VAL A 69 5.13 -4.21 -4.97
N GLN A 70 4.98 -5.36 -5.60
CA GLN A 70 3.74 -5.72 -6.28
C GLN A 70 2.64 -6.04 -5.27
N ASP A 71 1.53 -5.33 -5.42
CA ASP A 71 0.33 -5.50 -4.62
C ASP A 71 -0.90 -5.48 -5.54
N HIS A 72 -1.80 -6.43 -5.34
CA HIS A 72 -2.90 -6.73 -6.25
C HIS A 72 -4.16 -5.87 -6.05
N VAL A 73 -4.21 -4.94 -5.08
CA VAL A 73 -5.46 -4.20 -4.82
C VAL A 73 -5.76 -3.03 -5.76
N VAL A 74 -4.77 -2.53 -6.52
CA VAL A 74 -4.98 -1.40 -7.45
C VAL A 74 -4.33 -1.61 -8.82
N GLY A 75 -5.10 -1.39 -9.89
CA GLY A 75 -4.62 -1.53 -11.27
C GLY A 75 -4.49 -2.98 -11.75
N THR A 76 -4.02 -3.16 -12.98
CA THR A 76 -3.65 -4.47 -13.53
C THR A 76 -2.18 -4.78 -13.29
N ASP A 77 -1.78 -6.05 -13.40
CA ASP A 77 -0.36 -6.44 -13.36
C ASP A 77 0.47 -5.66 -14.40
N GLU A 78 -0.05 -5.56 -15.63
CA GLU A 78 0.56 -4.77 -16.71
C GLU A 78 0.77 -3.30 -16.30
N GLN A 79 -0.25 -2.66 -15.71
CA GLN A 79 -0.16 -1.27 -15.26
C GLN A 79 0.91 -1.09 -14.19
N ARG A 80 1.05 -2.04 -13.26
CA ARG A 80 2.06 -1.99 -12.19
C ARG A 80 3.46 -2.21 -12.75
N ARG A 81 3.67 -3.22 -13.61
CA ARG A 81 4.96 -3.46 -14.26
C ARG A 81 5.40 -2.27 -15.11
N ARG A 82 4.47 -1.70 -15.89
CA ARG A 82 4.72 -0.47 -16.66
C ARG A 82 5.11 0.70 -15.76
N THR A 83 4.45 0.85 -14.61
CA THR A 83 4.73 1.92 -13.64
C THR A 83 6.13 1.76 -13.04
N ALA A 84 6.48 0.55 -12.60
CA ALA A 84 7.81 0.24 -12.05
C ALA A 84 8.92 0.49 -13.08
N ALA A 85 8.72 0.03 -14.33
CA ALA A 85 9.66 0.25 -15.42
C ALA A 85 9.87 1.75 -15.70
N ARG A 86 8.80 2.54 -15.76
CA ARG A 86 8.90 4.01 -15.98
C ARG A 86 9.57 4.73 -14.81
N ALA A 87 9.44 4.21 -13.59
CA ALA A 87 10.11 4.74 -12.41
C ALA A 87 11.58 4.29 -12.27
N GLY A 88 12.06 3.37 -13.11
CA GLY A 88 13.39 2.76 -12.96
C GLY A 88 13.51 1.93 -11.68
N ALA A 89 12.37 1.42 -11.17
CA ALA A 89 12.33 0.70 -9.91
C ALA A 89 12.55 -0.80 -10.10
N ARG A 90 13.33 -1.41 -9.21
CA ARG A 90 13.40 -2.86 -9.07
C ARG A 90 12.03 -3.37 -8.62
N VAL A 91 11.55 -4.42 -9.26
CA VAL A 91 10.28 -5.05 -8.87
C VAL A 91 10.56 -6.10 -7.80
N ALA A 92 9.78 -6.08 -6.72
CA ALA A 92 9.73 -7.16 -5.74
C ALA A 92 8.31 -7.74 -5.70
N GLU A 93 8.23 -9.06 -5.72
CA GLU A 93 6.99 -9.80 -5.59
C GLU A 93 7.02 -10.54 -4.25
N LEU A 94 5.90 -10.49 -3.52
CA LEU A 94 5.71 -11.24 -2.28
C LEU A 94 4.55 -12.21 -2.47
N PRO A 95 4.76 -13.35 -3.16
CA PRO A 95 3.74 -14.37 -3.33
C PRO A 95 3.06 -14.69 -2.00
N GLU A 96 1.74 -14.85 -2.06
CA GLU A 96 0.85 -15.18 -0.94
C GLU A 96 0.59 -14.04 0.06
N LEU A 97 1.31 -12.92 -0.05
CA LEU A 97 1.02 -11.73 0.75
C LEU A 97 0.07 -10.79 -0.01
N GLY A 98 -0.88 -10.23 0.74
CA GLY A 98 -1.80 -9.21 0.25
C GLY A 98 -1.24 -7.80 0.37
N HIS A 99 -2.15 -6.81 0.24
CA HIS A 99 -1.83 -5.39 0.37
C HIS A 99 -1.09 -5.02 1.66
N TRP A 100 -1.40 -5.75 2.74
CA TRP A 100 -0.86 -5.51 4.08
C TRP A 100 0.37 -6.36 4.37
N TRP A 101 1.17 -6.66 3.35
CA TRP A 101 2.39 -7.46 3.43
C TRP A 101 3.29 -7.08 4.62
N MET A 102 3.41 -5.78 4.94
CA MET A 102 4.19 -5.26 6.08
C MET A 102 3.86 -5.93 7.41
N VAL A 103 2.57 -6.21 7.64
CA VAL A 103 2.05 -6.72 8.92
C VAL A 103 1.67 -8.19 8.82
N GLN A 104 1.38 -8.67 7.60
CA GLN A 104 1.06 -10.09 7.35
C GLN A 104 2.29 -10.98 7.50
N ASP A 105 3.45 -10.55 7.01
CA ASP A 105 4.75 -11.21 7.28
C ASP A 105 5.86 -10.14 7.44
N PRO A 106 6.00 -9.57 8.65
CA PRO A 106 6.95 -8.50 8.90
C PRO A 106 8.40 -8.91 8.66
N ALA A 107 8.75 -10.18 8.94
CA ALA A 107 10.11 -10.66 8.81
C ALA A 107 10.54 -10.76 7.34
N ARG A 108 9.69 -11.31 6.47
CA ARG A 108 9.96 -11.37 5.02
C ARG A 108 9.93 -9.99 4.38
N SER A 109 9.00 -9.15 4.80
CA SER A 109 8.87 -7.77 4.34
C SER A 109 10.11 -6.94 4.69
N ALA A 110 10.60 -7.05 5.92
CA ALA A 110 11.81 -6.38 6.37
C ALA A 110 13.03 -6.85 5.57
N ARG A 111 13.21 -8.17 5.37
CA ARG A 111 14.31 -8.72 4.56
C ARG A 111 14.33 -8.15 3.15
N MET A 112 13.19 -8.11 2.46
CA MET A 112 13.07 -7.52 1.12
C MET A 112 13.53 -6.05 1.09
N LEU A 113 13.12 -5.25 2.09
CA LEU A 113 13.50 -3.85 2.20
C LEU A 113 14.99 -3.68 2.50
N THR A 114 15.53 -4.46 3.45
CA THR A 114 16.96 -4.39 3.79
C THR A 114 17.85 -4.87 2.65
N ASP A 115 17.45 -5.92 1.93
CA ASP A 115 18.15 -6.42 0.75
C ASP A 115 18.13 -5.40 -0.38
N PHE A 116 17.06 -4.61 -0.50
CA PHE A 116 17.06 -3.48 -1.42
C PHE A 116 18.12 -2.46 -1.04
N TRP A 117 18.10 -1.93 0.19
CA TRP A 117 19.04 -0.89 0.61
C TRP A 117 20.51 -1.35 0.64
N ALA A 118 20.78 -2.63 0.90
CA ALA A 118 22.14 -3.16 0.87
C ALA A 118 22.77 -3.18 -0.54
N HIS A 119 21.95 -3.05 -1.60
CA HIS A 119 22.37 -3.12 -2.99
C HIS A 119 22.01 -1.85 -3.79
N CYS A 120 21.76 -0.73 -3.10
CA CYS A 120 21.41 0.58 -3.69
C CYS A 120 22.53 1.60 -3.54
#